data_AF-A0A920JWN5-F1
#
_entry.id   AF-A0A920JWN5-F1
#
_cell.length_a   1.000
_cell.length_b   1.000
_cell.length_c   1.000
_cell.angle_alpha   90.00
_cell.angle_beta   90.00
_cell.angle_gamma   90.00
#
_symmetry.space_group_name_H-M   'P 1'
#
loop_
_entity.id
_entity.type
_entity.pdbx_description
1 polymer ?
#
loop_
_entity_poly.entity_id
_entity_poly.type
_entity_poly.pdbx_seq_one_letter_code
_entity_poly.pdbx_strand_id
1 'polypeptide(L)'
;MIVDDVHDTGISIDKIISTLSKACKKNTPNIKVATTYFKPSKNKTSRAPDYFIHETDQWLVFPHELDGLEVQEIIDSKPELHKVINKIKPILQNK
;
A
#
# COMPACT_ATOMS: atom_id res chain seq x y z
N MET A 1 16.97 1.35 -0.13
CA MET A 1 15.74 0.99 -0.88
C MET A 1 14.58 1.06 0.09
N ILE A 2 13.50 1.72 -0.29
CA ILE A 2 12.23 1.75 0.44
C ILE A 2 11.28 0.79 -0.28
N VAL A 3 10.62 -0.09 0.47
CA VAL A 3 9.68 -1.08 -0.06
C VAL A 3 8.34 -0.89 0.63
N ASP A 4 7.27 -0.85 -0.15
CA ASP A 4 5.90 -0.72 0.34
C ASP A 4 4.95 -1.60 -0.49
N ASP A 5 3.74 -1.84 -0.02
CA ASP A 5 2.77 -2.65 -0.76
C ASP A 5 2.16 -1.86 -1.94
N VAL A 6 1.75 -0.61 -1.73
CA VAL A 6 1.14 0.25 -2.74
C VAL A 6 1.68 1.68 -2.70
N HIS A 7 2.04 2.21 -3.87
CA HIS A 7 2.23 3.64 -4.06
C HIS A 7 0.90 4.26 -4.51
N ASP A 8 0.07 4.69 -3.54
CA ASP A 8 -1.20 5.36 -3.81
C ASP A 8 -0.97 6.87 -4.03
N THR A 9 -1.17 7.70 -3.01
CA THR A 9 -0.92 9.16 -3.14
C THR A 9 0.56 9.54 -3.18
N GLY A 10 1.47 8.65 -2.77
CA GLY A 10 2.91 8.88 -2.71
C GLY A 10 3.40 9.72 -1.53
N ILE A 11 2.50 10.38 -0.79
CA ILE A 11 2.85 11.37 0.24
C ILE A 11 3.69 10.78 1.38
N SER A 12 3.36 9.58 1.85
CA SER A 12 4.09 8.91 2.94
C SER A 12 5.55 8.66 2.57
N ILE A 13 5.79 8.09 1.38
CA ILE A 13 7.12 7.80 0.86
C ILE A 13 7.90 9.09 0.63
N ASP A 14 7.29 10.12 0.06
CA ASP A 14 7.94 11.42 -0.16
C ASP A 14 8.37 12.07 1.17
N LYS A 15 7.52 12.00 2.20
CA LYS A 15 7.86 12.51 3.53
C LYS A 15 9.02 11.74 4.17
N ILE A 16 9.07 10.42 4.01
CA ILE A 16 10.19 9.58 4.46
C ILE A 16 11.48 10.00 3.75
N ILE A 17 11.47 10.12 2.42
CA ILE A 17 12.63 10.51 1.61
C ILE A 17 13.11 11.92 2.01
N SER A 18 12.19 12.87 2.15
CA SER A 18 12.48 14.24 2.59
C SER A 18 13.12 14.28 3.98
N THR A 19 12.60 13.47 4.91
CA THR A 19 13.12 13.37 6.27
C THR A 19 14.53 12.78 6.29
N LEU A 20 14.75 11.67 5.57
CA LEU A 20 16.06 11.04 5.44
C LEU A 20 17.07 11.99 4.77
N SER A 21 16.67 12.69 3.71
CA SER A 21 17.52 13.64 3.00
C SER A 21 17.97 14.79 3.91
N LYS A 22 17.06 15.30 4.75
CA LYS A 22 17.37 16.33 5.75
C LYS A 22 18.32 15.82 6.84
N ALA A 23 18.11 14.60 7.33
CA ALA A 23 18.92 14.00 8.37
C ALA A 23 20.35 13.67 7.88
N CYS A 24 20.47 13.05 6.70
CA CYS A 24 21.74 12.59 6.14
C CYS A 24 22.53 13.71 5.42
N LYS A 25 21.86 14.78 4.95
CA LYS A 25 22.46 15.92 4.23
C LYS A 25 23.33 15.43 3.07
N LYS A 26 24.63 15.72 3.08
CA LYS A 26 25.59 15.31 2.04
C LYS A 26 25.80 13.79 1.96
N ASN A 27 25.46 13.06 3.02
CA ASN A 27 25.56 11.61 3.08
C ASN A 27 24.24 10.91 2.70
N THR A 28 23.29 11.63 2.11
CA THR A 28 22.03 11.03 1.68
C THR A 28 22.31 9.99 0.59
N PRO A 29 21.95 8.72 0.80
CA PRO A 29 22.16 7.69 -0.22
C PRO A 29 21.23 7.93 -1.42
N ASN A 30 21.51 7.27 -2.54
CA ASN A 30 20.55 7.21 -3.63
C ASN A 30 19.33 6.37 -3.21
N ILE A 31 18.21 7.02 -2.91
CA ILE A 31 17.00 6.35 -2.42
C ILE A 31 16.15 5.91 -3.62
N LYS A 32 15.94 4.60 -3.71
CA LYS A 32 15.03 3.93 -4.64
C LYS A 32 13.79 3.42 -3.93
N VAL A 33 12.65 3.44 -4.62
CA VAL A 33 11.34 3.00 -4.11
C VAL A 33 10.84 1.81 -4.94
N ALA A 34 10.41 0.74 -4.28
CA ALA A 34 9.78 -0.40 -4.92
C ALA A 34 8.41 -0.67 -4.29
N THR A 35 7.37 -0.88 -5.10
CA THR A 35 6.04 -1.27 -4.60
C THR A 35 5.45 -2.44 -5.37
N THR A 36 4.51 -3.17 -4.79
CA THR A 36 3.80 -4.21 -5.57
C THR A 36 2.78 -3.58 -6.51
N TYR A 37 2.08 -2.54 -6.06
CA TYR A 37 1.11 -1.78 -6.85
C TYR A 37 1.46 -0.29 -6.93
N PHE A 38 1.09 0.36 -8.04
CA PHE A 38 1.18 1.80 -8.24
C PHE A 38 -0.14 2.34 -8.80
N LYS A 39 -0.64 3.47 -8.25
CA LYS A 39 -1.85 4.17 -8.71
C LYS A 39 -1.50 5.54 -9.29
N PRO A 40 -1.10 5.65 -10.57
CA PRO A 40 -0.62 6.90 -11.14
C PRO A 40 -1.64 8.03 -11.08
N SER A 41 -2.93 7.72 -11.31
CA SER A 41 -4.02 8.70 -11.28
C SER A 41 -4.19 9.37 -9.92
N LYS A 42 -3.73 8.71 -8.84
CA LYS A 42 -3.83 9.19 -7.46
C LYS A 42 -2.54 9.80 -6.93
N ASN A 43 -1.43 9.72 -7.68
CA ASN A 43 -0.16 10.24 -7.23
C ASN A 43 -0.22 11.77 -7.06
N LYS A 44 0.08 12.24 -5.86
CA LYS A 44 0.10 13.67 -5.48
C LYS A 44 1.50 14.22 -5.33
N THR A 45 2.52 13.45 -5.72
CA THR A 45 3.92 13.80 -5.61
C THR A 45 4.56 13.87 -7.00
N SER A 46 5.73 14.47 -7.10
CA SER A 46 6.51 14.49 -8.35
C SER A 46 7.23 13.17 -8.64
N ARG A 47 7.18 12.19 -7.72
CA ARG A 47 7.91 10.93 -7.79
C ARG A 47 6.96 9.77 -8.07
N ALA A 48 7.33 8.91 -9.01
CA ALA A 48 6.78 7.57 -9.14
C ALA A 48 7.73 6.54 -8.47
N PRO A 49 7.26 5.34 -8.08
CA PRO A 49 8.16 4.29 -7.64
C PRO A 49 9.14 3.91 -8.76
N ASP A 50 10.39 3.60 -8.39
CA ASP A 50 11.42 3.16 -9.34
C ASP A 50 11.12 1.76 -9.89
N TYR A 51 10.45 0.93 -9.08
CA TYR A 51 10.04 -0.43 -9.45
C TYR A 51 8.60 -0.68 -9.00
N PHE A 52 7.78 -1.25 -9.86
CA PHE A 52 6.46 -1.75 -9.51
C PHE A 52 6.09 -2.99 -10.33
N ILE A 53 5.22 -3.85 -9.78
CA ILE A 53 4.74 -5.04 -10.49
C ILE A 53 3.49 -4.71 -11.30
N HIS A 54 2.54 -3.99 -10.68
CA HIS A 54 1.24 -3.70 -11.28
C HIS A 54 0.90 -2.21 -11.20
N GLU A 55 0.38 -1.67 -12.29
CA GLU A 55 -0.28 -0.35 -12.33
C GLU A 55 -1.79 -0.57 -12.31
N THR A 56 -2.52 0.11 -11.42
CA THR A 56 -3.97 -0.05 -11.32
C THR A 56 -4.64 1.12 -10.60
N ASP A 57 -5.86 1.47 -11.02
CA ASP A 57 -6.73 2.41 -10.30
C ASP A 57 -7.75 1.70 -9.41
N GLN A 58 -7.73 0.36 -9.40
CA GLN A 58 -8.69 -0.43 -8.63
C GLN A 58 -8.51 -0.25 -7.13
N TRP A 59 -9.59 -0.45 -6.39
CA TRP A 59 -9.51 -0.60 -4.94
C TRP A 59 -8.73 -1.87 -4.60
N LEU A 60 -7.75 -1.76 -3.70
CA LEU A 60 -6.91 -2.87 -3.28
C LEU A 60 -7.27 -3.22 -1.84
N VAL A 61 -7.34 -4.51 -1.57
CA VAL A 61 -7.44 -5.06 -0.22
C VAL A 61 -6.35 -6.10 -0.10
N PHE A 62 -5.40 -5.89 0.80
CA PHE A 62 -4.31 -6.84 1.00
C PHE A 62 -4.67 -7.89 2.05
N PRO A 63 -4.16 -9.13 1.92
CA PRO A 63 -4.48 -10.20 2.87
C PRO A 63 -4.16 -9.84 4.34
N HIS A 64 -3.08 -9.11 4.57
CA HIS A 64 -2.66 -8.72 5.91
C HIS A 64 -3.56 -7.64 6.54
N GLU A 65 -4.35 -6.89 5.75
CA GLU A 65 -5.34 -5.93 6.26
C GLU A 65 -6.61 -6.61 6.77
N LEU A 66 -6.77 -7.90 6.50
CA LEU A 66 -7.89 -8.72 6.96
C LEU A 66 -7.50 -9.61 8.13
N ASP A 67 -6.21 -9.69 8.45
CA ASP A 67 -5.70 -10.61 9.46
C ASP A 67 -6.07 -10.14 10.87
N GLY A 68 -6.57 -11.07 11.69
CA GLY A 68 -7.00 -10.79 13.06
C GLY A 68 -8.30 -9.99 13.21
N LEU A 69 -9.03 -9.74 12.12
CA LEU A 69 -10.33 -9.08 12.15
C LEU A 69 -11.48 -10.09 12.11
N GLU A 70 -12.53 -9.81 12.88
CA GLU A 70 -13.80 -10.52 12.75
C GLU A 70 -14.47 -10.20 11.41
N VAL A 71 -15.27 -11.15 10.90
CA VAL A 71 -15.97 -10.98 9.61
C VAL A 71 -16.84 -9.71 9.60
N GLN A 72 -17.45 -9.40 10.75
CA GLN A 72 -18.28 -8.20 10.89
C GLN A 72 -17.45 -6.92 10.82
N GLU A 73 -16.28 -6.88 11.47
CA GLU A 73 -15.38 -5.72 11.44
C GLU A 73 -14.86 -5.42 10.03
N ILE A 74 -14.57 -6.48 9.26
CA ILE A 74 -14.18 -6.38 7.85
C ILE A 74 -15.30 -5.75 7.03
N ILE A 75 -16.53 -6.24 7.20
CA ILE A 75 -17.70 -5.75 6.49
C ILE A 75 -17.96 -4.27 6.79
N ASP A 76 -17.95 -3.89 8.07
CA ASP A 76 -18.26 -2.54 8.51
C ASP A 76 -17.20 -1.53 8.04
N SER A 77 -15.93 -1.96 8.00
CA SER A 77 -14.80 -1.11 7.60
C SER A 77 -14.57 -1.07 6.08
N LYS A 78 -14.98 -2.11 5.35
CA LYS A 78 -14.73 -2.28 3.91
C LYS A 78 -15.97 -2.85 3.20
N PRO A 79 -17.04 -2.05 3.01
CA PRO A 79 -18.32 -2.51 2.47
C PRO A 79 -18.23 -3.16 1.09
N GLU A 80 -17.23 -2.81 0.29
CA GLU A 80 -16.97 -3.40 -1.03
C GLU A 80 -16.74 -4.92 -0.96
N LEU A 81 -16.25 -5.41 0.18
CA LEU A 81 -16.01 -6.84 0.40
C LEU A 81 -17.29 -7.65 0.60
N HIS A 82 -18.46 -7.03 0.86
CA HIS A 82 -19.73 -7.75 0.99
C HIS A 82 -19.99 -8.73 -0.16
N LYS A 83 -19.58 -8.37 -1.38
CA LYS A 83 -19.79 -9.17 -2.58
C LYS A 83 -18.94 -10.45 -2.61
N VAL A 84 -17.84 -10.48 -1.87
CA VAL A 84 -16.84 -11.57 -1.88
C VAL A 84 -16.61 -12.19 -0.52
N ILE A 85 -17.20 -11.64 0.57
CA ILE A 85 -16.96 -12.07 1.95
C ILE A 85 -17.27 -13.55 2.17
N ASN A 86 -18.33 -14.06 1.54
CA ASN A 86 -18.71 -15.48 1.63
C ASN A 86 -17.64 -16.42 1.06
N LYS A 87 -16.84 -15.95 0.08
CA LYS A 87 -15.72 -16.71 -0.49
C LYS A 87 -14.45 -16.62 0.37
N ILE A 88 -14.28 -15.51 1.10
CA ILE A 88 -13.08 -15.23 1.91
C ILE A 88 -13.22 -15.82 3.31
N LYS A 89 -14.44 -15.88 3.87
CA LYS A 89 -14.74 -16.38 5.22
C LYS A 89 -14.11 -17.75 5.55
N PRO A 90 -14.16 -18.78 4.67
CA PRO A 90 -13.51 -20.07 4.95
C PRO A 90 -11.99 -19.98 5.09
N ILE A 91 -11.35 -19.01 4.43
CA ILE A 91 -9.89 -18.80 4.48
C ILE A 91 -9.49 -18.11 5.78
N LEU A 92 -10.32 -17.19 6.28
CA LEU A 92 -10.10 -16.47 7.54
C LEU A 92 -10.25 -17.39 8.77
N GLN A 93 -11.13 -18.40 8.67
CA GLN A 93 -11.43 -19.33 9.77
C GLN A 93 -10.51 -20.56 9.84
N ASN A 94 -9.68 -20.78 8.82
CA ASN A 94 -8.77 -21.92 8.72
C ASN A 94 -7.33 -21.59 9.16
N LYS A 95 -7.16 -20.58 10.01
CA LYS A 95 -5.89 -20.28 10.68
C LYS A 95 -5.84 -20.85 12.08
#